data_AF-A0A0M8T5S7-F1
#
_entry.id   AF-A0A0M8T5S7-F1
#
_cell.length_a   1.000
_cell.length_b   1.000
_cell.length_c   1.000
_cell.angle_alpha   90.00
_cell.angle_beta   90.00
_cell.angle_gamma   90.00
#
_symmetry.space_group_name_H-M   'P 1'
#
loop_
_entity.id
_entity.type
_entity.pdbx_description
1 polymer ?
#
loop_
_entity_poly.entity_id
_entity_poly.type
_entity_poly.pdbx_seq_one_letter_code
_entity_poly.pdbx_strand_id
1 'polypeptide(L)'
;MDWIRIPAAPEDSSRTERRVMWTVSVYRRSGDTEVHEYTSHRLDSPGLAREHARLARERPWVSRVALTEHVREVSRRAIGEEGLPVRSLPPRRVPDRPGGRLVAHFYEIEGLEGAGELSADDVRCHLYWLREAAASTRPPEGAGAKNASATLWEVVVVDIDRLTTEDALPHTLSDP
;
A
#
# COMPACT_ATOMS: atom_id res chain seq x y z
N MET A 1 20.92 20.43 25.69
CA MET A 1 19.59 19.79 25.64
C MET A 1 19.35 19.45 24.18
N ASP A 2 19.72 18.24 23.78
CA ASP A 2 19.41 17.76 22.43
C ASP A 2 18.02 17.17 22.47
N TRP A 3 17.06 17.95 21.99
CA TRP A 3 15.69 17.50 21.78
C TRP A 3 15.69 16.44 20.67
N ILE A 4 14.80 15.46 20.74
CA ILE A 4 14.45 14.67 19.55
C ILE A 4 13.91 15.67 18.54
N ARG A 5 14.77 16.12 17.62
CA ARG A 5 14.36 16.90 16.47
C ARG A 5 13.81 15.89 15.49
N ILE A 6 12.49 15.82 15.38
CA ILE A 6 11.86 15.35 14.16
C ILE A 6 12.19 16.43 13.13
N PRO A 7 13.08 16.18 12.16
CA PRO A 7 13.37 17.17 11.15
C PRO A 7 12.07 17.53 10.43
N ALA A 8 11.93 18.79 10.00
CA ALA A 8 10.95 19.11 8.97
C ALA A 8 11.14 18.10 7.84
N ALA A 9 10.04 17.47 7.40
CA ALA A 9 10.12 16.39 6.42
C ALA A 9 11.05 16.80 5.28
N PRO A 10 12.05 15.97 4.90
CA PRO A 10 12.87 16.28 3.75
C PRO A 10 11.95 16.54 2.56
N GLU A 11 12.07 17.72 1.95
CA GLU A 11 11.39 18.05 0.70
C GLU A 11 11.67 16.88 -0.27
N ASP A 12 10.62 16.21 -0.76
CA ASP A 12 10.65 15.08 -1.70
C ASP A 12 10.94 13.65 -1.21
N SER A 13 10.71 13.30 0.06
CA SER A 13 10.64 11.87 0.44
C SER A 13 9.22 11.30 0.32
N SER A 14 8.68 11.24 -0.89
CA SER A 14 7.48 10.44 -1.19
C SER A 14 7.86 9.19 -1.98
N ARG A 15 7.57 8.01 -1.43
CA ARG A 15 7.77 6.74 -2.12
C ARG A 15 6.42 6.10 -2.39
N THR A 16 6.17 5.75 -3.65
CA THR A 16 5.02 4.93 -4.02
C THR A 16 5.51 3.56 -4.43
N GLU A 17 5.04 2.53 -3.74
CA GLU A 17 5.21 1.14 -4.12
C GLU A 17 3.92 0.66 -4.78
N ARG A 18 4.05 -0.01 -5.93
CA ARG A 18 2.91 -0.54 -6.68
C ARG A 18 3.11 -2.02 -6.91
N ARG A 19 2.15 -2.82 -6.44
CA ARG A 19 2.07 -4.26 -6.70
C ARG A 19 0.86 -4.53 -7.57
N VAL A 20 1.05 -5.33 -8.62
CA VAL A 20 -0.02 -5.73 -9.53
C VAL A 20 -0.17 -7.24 -9.46
N MET A 21 -1.41 -7.72 -9.38
CA MET A 21 -1.78 -9.12 -9.50
C MET A 21 -2.97 -9.24 -10.44
N TRP A 22 -3.21 -10.44 -10.95
CA TRP A 22 -4.34 -10.72 -11.83
C TRP A 22 -5.20 -11.87 -11.29
N THR A 23 -6.48 -11.82 -11.62
CA THR A 23 -7.40 -12.95 -11.50
C THR A 23 -7.96 -13.31 -12.88
N VAL A 24 -8.12 -14.61 -13.11
CA VAL A 24 -8.76 -15.15 -14.32
C VAL A 24 -10.03 -15.85 -13.87
N SER A 25 -11.19 -15.30 -14.22
CA SER A 25 -12.50 -15.90 -13.94
C SER A 25 -13.06 -16.54 -15.21
N VAL A 26 -13.50 -17.79 -15.08
CA VAL A 26 -13.98 -18.60 -16.19
C VAL A 26 -15.47 -18.85 -16.03
N TYR A 27 -16.20 -18.75 -17.13
CA TYR A 27 -17.65 -18.88 -17.17
C TYR A 27 -18.06 -19.92 -18.21
N ARG A 28 -19.07 -20.73 -17.89
CA ARG A 28 -19.69 -21.65 -18.86
C ARG A 28 -21.10 -21.21 -19.22
N ARG A 29 -21.57 -21.67 -20.38
CA ARG A 29 -22.98 -21.49 -20.77
C ARG A 29 -23.84 -22.56 -20.10
N SER A 30 -24.97 -22.14 -19.56
CA SER A 30 -25.99 -23.00 -18.95
C SER A 30 -27.36 -22.52 -19.42
N GLY A 31 -27.88 -23.12 -20.50
CA GLY A 31 -29.04 -22.62 -21.22
C GLY A 31 -28.76 -21.21 -21.78
N ASP A 32 -29.64 -20.26 -21.48
CA ASP A 32 -29.52 -18.86 -21.91
C ASP A 32 -28.67 -18.00 -20.96
N THR A 33 -28.09 -18.61 -19.92
CA THR A 33 -27.30 -17.89 -18.90
C THR A 33 -25.83 -18.28 -18.94
N GLU A 34 -24.97 -17.33 -18.57
CA GLU A 34 -23.57 -17.63 -18.22
C GLU A 34 -23.46 -17.82 -16.72
N VAL A 35 -22.79 -18.89 -16.32
CA VAL A 35 -22.53 -19.24 -14.91
C VAL A 35 -21.03 -19.11 -14.66
N HIS A 36 -20.66 -18.56 -13.49
CA HIS A 36 -19.29 -18.53 -13.02
C HIS A 36 -18.86 -19.91 -12.56
N GLU A 37 -17.72 -20.38 -13.06
CA GLU A 37 -17.25 -21.74 -12.83
C GLU A 37 -16.10 -21.79 -11.84
N TYR A 38 -15.07 -20.98 -12.07
CA TYR A 38 -13.97 -20.83 -11.14
C TYR A 38 -13.21 -19.54 -11.37
N THR A 39 -12.39 -19.17 -10.38
CA THR A 39 -11.44 -18.07 -10.48
C THR A 39 -10.05 -18.57 -10.09
N SER A 40 -9.06 -18.33 -10.93
CA SER A 40 -7.65 -18.41 -10.55
C SER A 40 -7.24 -17.10 -9.89
N HIS A 41 -6.72 -17.18 -8.66
CA HIS A 41 -6.39 -16.02 -7.84
C HIS A 41 -4.88 -15.77 -7.76
N ARG A 42 -4.52 -14.51 -7.46
CA ARG A 42 -3.15 -14.09 -7.10
C ARG A 42 -2.09 -14.46 -8.13
N LEU A 43 -2.42 -14.32 -9.42
CA LEU A 43 -1.43 -14.46 -10.48
C LEU A 43 -0.52 -13.23 -10.43
N ASP A 44 0.75 -13.39 -10.07
CA ASP A 44 1.69 -12.30 -9.82
C ASP A 44 2.54 -11.92 -11.04
N SER A 45 2.33 -12.61 -12.17
CA SER A 45 2.96 -12.25 -13.45
C SER A 45 1.95 -12.19 -14.60
N PRO A 46 2.16 -11.29 -15.59
CA PRO A 46 1.36 -11.23 -16.80
C PRO A 46 1.38 -12.54 -17.60
N GLY A 47 2.51 -13.26 -17.58
CA GLY A 47 2.68 -14.54 -18.28
C GLY A 47 1.72 -15.61 -17.73
N LEU A 48 1.66 -15.76 -16.41
CA LEU A 48 0.73 -16.69 -15.76
C LEU A 48 -0.73 -16.33 -16.04
N ALA A 49 -1.08 -15.04 -16.03
CA ALA A 49 -2.41 -14.58 -16.38
C ALA A 49 -2.81 -14.99 -17.81
N ARG A 50 -1.91 -14.79 -18.79
CA ARG A 50 -2.11 -15.22 -20.18
C ARG A 50 -2.25 -16.74 -20.29
N GLU A 51 -1.35 -17.48 -19.64
CA GLU A 51 -1.36 -18.94 -19.69
C GLU A 51 -2.68 -19.50 -19.15
N HIS A 52 -3.12 -19.04 -17.98
CA HIS A 52 -4.39 -19.46 -17.39
C HIS A 52 -5.59 -19.12 -18.28
N ALA A 53 -5.60 -17.93 -18.88
CA ALA A 53 -6.67 -17.52 -19.80
C ALA A 53 -6.68 -18.38 -21.08
N ARG A 54 -5.51 -18.67 -21.66
CA ARG A 54 -5.37 -19.56 -22.83
C ARG A 54 -5.87 -20.97 -22.52
N LEU A 55 -5.36 -21.58 -21.43
CA LEU A 55 -5.75 -22.93 -21.01
C LEU A 55 -7.24 -23.03 -20.69
N ALA A 56 -7.85 -21.97 -20.17
CA ALA A 56 -9.29 -21.93 -19.98
C ALA A 56 -10.05 -21.96 -21.32
N ARG A 57 -9.61 -21.20 -22.33
CA ARG A 57 -10.25 -21.17 -23.65
C ARG A 57 -10.14 -22.45 -24.45
N GLU A 58 -9.12 -23.27 -24.21
CA GLU A 58 -8.97 -24.58 -24.85
C GLU A 58 -10.08 -25.56 -24.45
N ARG A 59 -10.85 -25.24 -23.39
CA ARG A 59 -11.92 -26.10 -22.90
C ARG A 59 -13.22 -25.85 -23.67
N PRO A 60 -13.84 -26.89 -24.27
CA PRO A 60 -14.99 -26.72 -25.18
C PRO A 60 -16.27 -26.20 -24.50
N TRP A 61 -16.36 -26.31 -23.18
CA TRP A 61 -17.51 -25.85 -22.39
C TRP A 61 -17.37 -24.40 -21.90
N VAL A 62 -16.21 -23.76 -22.08
CA VAL A 62 -15.99 -22.38 -21.66
C VAL A 62 -16.68 -21.43 -22.63
N SER A 63 -17.51 -20.56 -22.07
CA SER A 63 -18.23 -19.52 -22.82
C SER A 63 -17.53 -18.18 -22.80
N ARG A 64 -16.87 -17.84 -21.68
CA ARG A 64 -16.18 -16.58 -21.49
C ARG A 64 -15.06 -16.72 -20.47
N VAL A 65 -14.00 -15.94 -20.69
CA VAL A 65 -12.92 -15.72 -19.73
C VAL A 65 -12.88 -14.22 -19.43
N ALA A 66 -12.92 -13.85 -18.15
CA ALA A 66 -12.75 -12.48 -17.68
C ALA A 66 -11.43 -12.35 -16.94
N LEU A 67 -10.67 -11.33 -17.28
CA LEU A 67 -9.41 -11.02 -16.64
C LEU A 67 -9.56 -9.73 -15.84
N THR A 68 -9.16 -9.77 -14.58
CA THR A 68 -9.18 -8.59 -13.69
C THR A 68 -7.78 -8.31 -13.20
N GLU A 69 -7.31 -7.09 -13.39
CA GLU A 69 -6.11 -6.55 -12.78
C GLU A 69 -6.44 -5.97 -11.40
N HIS A 70 -5.69 -6.42 -10.39
CA HIS A 70 -5.75 -5.94 -9.02
C HIS A 70 -4.46 -5.17 -8.74
N VAL A 71 -4.57 -3.85 -8.60
CA VAL A 71 -3.44 -2.96 -8.32
C VAL A 71 -3.51 -2.52 -6.87
N ARG A 72 -2.48 -2.82 -6.09
CA ARG A 72 -2.27 -2.29 -4.75
C ARG A 72 -1.20 -1.21 -4.80
N GLU A 73 -1.57 0.01 -4.49
CA GLU A 73 -0.66 1.15 -4.37
C GLU A 73 -0.48 1.51 -2.89
N VAL A 74 0.77 1.56 -2.45
CA VAL A 74 1.16 2.01 -1.11
C VAL A 74 2.00 3.26 -1.28
N SER A 75 1.47 4.41 -0.85
CA SER A 75 2.21 5.66 -0.83
C SER A 75 2.65 5.98 0.60
N ARG A 76 3.94 6.25 0.78
CA ARG A 76 4.53 6.76 2.02
C ARG A 76 5.02 8.18 1.80
N ARG A 77 4.67 9.08 2.72
CA ARG A 77 5.13 10.47 2.70
C ARG A 77 5.65 10.86 4.08
N ALA A 78 6.87 11.40 4.14
CA ALA A 78 7.37 12.00 5.37
C ALA A 78 6.52 13.21 5.74
N ILE A 79 6.15 13.33 7.01
CA ILE A 79 5.36 14.45 7.55
C ILE A 79 5.97 14.95 8.87
N GLY A 80 5.77 16.23 9.17
CA GLY A 80 5.94 16.74 10.53
C GLY A 80 4.72 16.42 11.41
N GLU A 81 4.82 16.69 12.71
CA GLU A 81 3.72 16.47 13.66
C GLU A 81 2.49 17.32 13.32
N GLU A 82 2.70 18.51 12.76
CA GLU A 82 1.66 19.41 12.25
C GLU A 82 0.88 18.80 11.07
N GLY A 83 1.44 17.78 10.42
CA GLY A 83 0.77 17.00 9.37
C GLY A 83 -0.24 15.99 9.91
N LEU A 84 -0.28 15.73 11.21
CA LEU A 84 -1.26 14.82 11.82
C LEU A 84 -2.65 15.47 11.88
N PRO A 85 -3.72 14.78 11.47
CA PRO A 85 -5.07 15.33 11.48
C PRO A 85 -5.51 15.63 12.91
N VAL A 86 -5.86 16.89 13.20
CA VAL A 86 -6.39 17.29 14.51
C VAL A 86 -7.65 16.47 14.79
N ARG A 87 -7.79 15.95 16.03
CA ARG A 87 -8.88 15.08 16.50
C ARG A 87 -10.19 15.24 15.71
N SER A 88 -10.76 14.11 15.31
CA SER A 88 -12.06 14.00 14.64
C SER A 88 -12.15 14.53 13.20
N LEU A 89 -11.11 15.18 12.67
CA LEU A 89 -11.06 15.48 11.25
C LEU A 89 -10.70 14.21 10.48
N PRO A 90 -11.38 13.94 9.35
CA PRO A 90 -10.98 12.83 8.50
C PRO A 90 -9.53 13.05 8.09
N PRO A 91 -8.76 11.97 7.89
CA PRO A 91 -7.44 12.07 7.29
C PRO A 91 -7.44 12.98 6.06
N ARG A 92 -6.27 13.57 5.74
CA ARG A 92 -6.10 14.37 4.52
C ARG A 92 -6.70 13.64 3.33
N ARG A 93 -7.46 14.35 2.48
CA ARG A 93 -8.09 13.77 1.29
C ARG A 93 -7.06 12.93 0.54
N VAL A 94 -7.30 11.63 0.52
CA VAL A 94 -6.57 10.67 -0.32
C VAL A 94 -6.84 11.07 -1.77
N PRO A 95 -5.84 11.04 -2.67
CA PRO A 95 -6.07 11.36 -4.08
C PRO A 95 -7.21 10.52 -4.63
N ASP A 96 -8.18 11.16 -5.29
CA ASP A 96 -9.27 10.44 -5.93
C ASP A 96 -8.70 9.54 -7.03
N ARG A 97 -8.83 8.21 -6.84
CA ARG A 97 -8.40 7.20 -7.81
C ARG A 97 -9.64 6.55 -8.44
N PRO A 98 -9.89 6.70 -9.75
CA PRO A 98 -11.01 6.05 -10.42
C PRO A 98 -10.98 4.53 -10.21
N GLY A 99 -12.08 3.96 -9.72
CA GLY A 99 -12.19 2.53 -9.39
C GLY A 99 -11.32 2.07 -8.20
N GLY A 100 -10.69 3.01 -7.49
CA GLY A 100 -9.86 2.74 -6.33
C GLY A 100 -10.64 2.82 -5.03
N ARG A 101 -10.33 1.91 -4.11
CA ARG A 101 -10.87 1.88 -2.75
C ARG A 101 -9.74 2.11 -1.76
N LEU A 102 -9.90 3.08 -0.87
CA LEU A 102 -9.02 3.24 0.29
C LEU A 102 -9.18 2.02 1.20
N VAL A 103 -8.08 1.31 1.43
CA VAL A 103 -8.04 0.12 2.30
C VAL A 103 -7.51 0.47 3.67
N ALA A 104 -6.48 1.31 3.72
CA ALA A 104 -5.88 1.74 4.98
C ALA A 104 -5.27 3.13 4.86
N HIS A 105 -5.37 3.88 5.96
CA HIS A 105 -4.66 5.13 6.18
C HIS A 105 -4.19 5.14 7.62
N PHE A 106 -2.87 5.13 7.81
CA PHE A 106 -2.24 5.09 9.11
C PHE A 106 -0.95 5.90 9.11
N TYR A 107 -0.31 5.95 10.26
CA TYR A 107 0.92 6.68 10.49
C TYR A 107 1.98 5.75 11.06
N GLU A 108 3.24 5.97 10.71
CA GLU A 108 4.38 5.18 11.20
C GLU A 108 5.46 6.12 11.75
N ILE A 109 6.09 5.75 12.87
CA ILE A 109 7.31 6.43 13.35
C ILE A 109 8.48 5.51 13.02
N GLU A 110 9.44 6.01 12.25
CA GLU A 110 10.63 5.25 11.85
C GLU A 110 11.40 4.76 13.09
N GLY A 111 11.78 3.48 13.09
CA GLY A 111 12.53 2.86 14.19
C GLY A 111 11.70 2.37 15.37
N LEU A 112 10.37 2.56 15.35
CA LEU A 112 9.47 1.98 16.34
C LEU A 112 9.02 0.57 15.91
N GLU A 113 9.34 -0.45 16.72
CA GLU A 113 8.88 -1.82 16.47
C GLU A 113 7.36 -1.91 16.58
N GLY A 114 6.70 -2.54 15.59
CA GLY A 114 5.24 -2.65 15.52
C GLY A 114 4.52 -1.39 15.02
N ALA A 115 5.25 -0.37 14.56
CA ALA A 115 4.70 0.94 14.18
C ALA A 115 3.93 1.01 12.85
N GLY A 116 3.66 -0.14 12.23
CA GLY A 116 3.11 -0.19 10.89
C GLY A 116 1.66 0.28 10.75
N GLU A 117 0.92 0.52 11.84
CA GLU A 117 -0.51 0.84 11.79
C GLU A 117 -0.97 1.72 12.97
N LEU A 118 -0.36 2.89 13.20
CA LEU A 118 -0.79 3.78 14.29
C LEU A 118 -1.89 4.75 13.84
N SER A 119 -2.86 4.99 14.72
CA SER A 119 -3.78 6.12 14.56
C SER A 119 -3.04 7.44 14.86
N ALA A 120 -3.60 8.58 14.40
CA ALA A 120 -3.01 9.88 14.67
C ALA A 120 -2.92 10.18 16.18
N ASP A 121 -3.86 9.69 16.98
CA ASP A 121 -3.85 9.88 18.43
C ASP A 121 -2.82 8.98 19.12
N ASP A 122 -2.64 7.74 18.65
CA ASP A 122 -1.59 6.85 19.15
C ASP A 122 -0.19 7.42 18.87
N VAL A 123 0.00 8.00 17.67
CA VAL A 123 1.23 8.72 17.33
C VAL A 123 1.45 9.89 18.30
N ARG A 124 0.43 10.71 18.59
CA ARG A 124 0.57 11.82 19.56
C ARG A 124 0.97 11.33 20.94
N CYS A 125 0.32 10.27 21.43
CA CYS A 125 0.64 9.65 22.71
C CYS A 125 2.09 9.14 22.73
N HIS A 126 2.52 8.47 21.66
CA HIS A 126 3.87 7.94 21.55
C HIS A 126 4.93 9.05 21.50
N LEU A 127 4.69 10.10 20.70
CA LEU A 127 5.55 11.28 20.63
C LEU A 127 5.66 11.99 21.98
N TYR A 128 4.56 12.07 22.74
CA TYR A 128 4.59 12.59 24.10
C TYR A 128 5.50 11.74 25.01
N TRP A 129 5.36 10.41 25.01
CA TRP A 129 6.21 9.55 25.82
C TRP A 129 7.70 9.60 25.44
N LEU A 130 8.01 9.69 24.15
CA LEU A 130 9.40 9.85 23.68
C LEU A 130 10.03 11.15 24.22
N ARG A 131 9.25 12.24 24.30
CA ARG A 131 9.70 13.51 24.89
C ARG A 131 9.92 13.42 26.39
N GLU A 132 9.00 12.80 27.12
CA GLU A 132 9.11 12.60 28.57
C GLU A 132 10.34 11.74 28.92
N ALA A 133 10.59 10.67 28.16
CA ALA A 133 11.77 9.83 28.32
C ALA A 133 13.07 10.60 28.05
N ALA A 134 13.11 11.40 26.99
CA ALA A 134 14.26 12.25 26.67
C ALA A 134 14.53 13.30 27.75
N ALA A 135 13.49 13.91 28.31
CA ALA A 135 13.61 14.89 29.40
C ALA A 135 14.10 14.25 30.71
N SER A 136 13.76 12.97 30.95
CA SER A 136 14.13 12.23 32.16
C SER A 136 15.56 11.68 32.13
N THR A 137 16.19 11.61 30.95
CA THR A 137 17.54 11.04 30.79
C THR A 137 18.59 12.16 30.86
N ARG A 138 19.36 12.23 31.97
CA ARG A 138 20.53 13.12 32.07
C ARG A 138 21.57 12.68 31.02
N PRO A 139 22.08 13.58 30.15
CA PRO A 139 22.98 13.15 29.10
C PRO A 139 24.27 12.59 29.72
N PRO A 140 24.75 11.41 29.30
CA PRO A 140 26.05 10.92 29.73
C PRO A 140 27.13 11.85 29.19
N GLU A 141 28.02 12.32 30.07
CA GLU A 141 29.18 13.11 29.67
C GLU A 141 30.01 12.31 28.64
N GLY A 142 30.19 12.88 27.45
CA GLY A 142 31.13 12.36 26.45
C GLY A 142 30.57 11.41 25.38
N ALA A 143 29.28 11.07 25.37
CA ALA A 143 28.69 10.34 24.25
C ALA A 143 28.26 11.31 23.15
N GLY A 144 28.98 11.35 22.03
CA GLY A 144 28.50 12.00 20.82
C GLY A 144 27.13 11.42 20.46
N ALA A 145 26.07 12.20 20.68
CA ALA A 145 24.70 11.77 20.47
C ALA A 145 24.52 11.42 18.99
N LYS A 146 24.50 10.12 18.69
CA LYS A 146 23.86 9.64 17.47
C LYS A 146 22.36 9.89 17.66
N ASN A 147 21.95 11.13 17.41
CA ASN A 147 20.55 11.50 17.35
C ASN A 147 19.92 10.67 16.23
N ALA A 148 19.27 9.56 16.61
CA ALA A 148 18.39 8.85 15.70
C ALA A 148 17.24 9.82 15.40
N SER A 149 17.33 10.51 14.27
CA SER A 149 16.24 11.33 13.76
C SER A 149 15.14 10.35 13.35
N ALA A 150 14.09 10.25 14.17
CA ALA A 150 12.93 9.45 13.82
C ALA A 150 12.07 10.26 12.85
N THR A 151 11.81 9.70 11.66
CA THR A 151 10.92 10.30 10.67
C THR A 151 9.49 9.81 10.91
N LEU A 152 8.52 10.73 10.94
CA LEU A 152 7.10 10.40 10.94
C LEU A 152 6.60 10.25 9.50
N TRP A 153 5.86 9.18 9.23
CA TRP A 153 5.35 8.84 7.92
C TRP A 153 3.83 8.79 7.92
N GLU A 154 3.21 9.39 6.90
CA GLU A 154 1.85 9.09 6.49
C GLU A 154 1.89 7.95 5.47
N VAL A 155 1.08 6.91 5.69
CA VAL A 155 0.98 5.77 4.78
C VAL A 155 -0.46 5.58 4.35
N VAL A 156 -0.65 5.50 3.04
CA VAL A 156 -1.94 5.34 2.39
C VAL A 156 -1.89 4.12 1.48
N VAL A 157 -2.85 3.22 1.65
CA VAL A 157 -2.99 1.98 0.88
C VAL A 157 -4.30 2.01 0.10
N VAL A 158 -4.21 1.93 -1.23
CA VAL A 158 -5.35 1.91 -2.14
C VAL A 158 -5.31 0.63 -2.97
N ASP A 159 -6.40 -0.12 -2.96
CA ASP A 159 -6.60 -1.24 -3.88
C ASP A 159 -7.49 -0.77 -5.05
N ILE A 160 -7.16 -1.17 -6.27
CA ILE A 160 -7.86 -0.79 -7.49
C ILE A 160 -8.11 -2.05 -8.31
N ASP A 161 -9.38 -2.31 -8.61
CA ASP A 161 -9.80 -3.44 -9.45
C ASP A 161 -10.17 -2.92 -10.84
N ARG A 162 -9.57 -3.50 -11.87
CA ARG A 162 -9.78 -3.10 -13.27
C ARG A 162 -10.02 -4.31 -14.13
N LEU A 163 -11.17 -4.35 -14.80
CA LEU A 163 -11.36 -5.28 -15.90
C LEU A 163 -10.32 -4.99 -16.99
N THR A 164 -9.66 -6.04 -17.46
CA THR A 164 -8.60 -5.93 -18.46
C THR A 164 -8.73 -7.05 -19.49
N THR A 165 -7.89 -7.01 -20.52
CA THR A 165 -7.82 -8.02 -21.58
C THR A 165 -6.40 -8.56 -21.68
N GLU A 166 -6.22 -9.70 -22.34
CA GLU A 166 -4.87 -10.26 -22.55
C GLU A 166 -3.96 -9.36 -23.38
N ASP A 167 -4.52 -8.62 -24.34
CA ASP A 167 -3.77 -7.67 -25.18
C ASP A 167 -3.29 -6.46 -24.37
N ALA A 168 -4.00 -6.12 -23.29
CA ALA A 168 -3.63 -5.03 -22.39
C ALA A 168 -2.63 -5.47 -21.30
N LEU A 169 -2.34 -6.76 -21.17
CA LEU A 169 -1.33 -7.23 -20.23
C LEU A 169 0.08 -6.76 -20.66
N PRO A 170 0.97 -6.38 -19.72
CA PRO A 170 2.35 -6.06 -20.05
C PRO A 170 3.02 -7.22 -20.78
N HIS A 171 3.72 -6.95 -21.87
CA HIS A 171 4.63 -7.94 -22.45
C HIS A 171 5.75 -8.17 -21.45
N THR A 172 6.01 -9.43 -21.09
CA THR A 172 7.28 -9.75 -20.48
C THR A 172 8.33 -9.38 -21.51
N LEU A 173 9.20 -8.42 -21.19
CA LEU A 173 10.47 -8.31 -21.88
C LEU A 173 11.14 -9.67 -21.69
N SER A 174 11.04 -10.53 -22.71
CA SER A 174 12.00 -11.60 -22.84
C SER A 174 13.34 -10.90 -22.99
N ASP A 175 14.22 -11.03 -21.99
CA ASP A 175 15.62 -10.65 -22.16
C ASP A 175 16.15 -11.34 -23.44
N PRO A 176 16.95 -10.64 -24.25
CA PRO A 176 17.47 -11.15 -25.52
C PRO A 176 18.35 -12.40 -25.38
#